data_AF-A0A3L6MU49-F1
#
_entry.id   AF-A0A3L6MU49-F1
#
_cell.length_a   1.000
_cell.length_b   1.000
_cell.length_c   1.000
_cell.angle_alpha   90.00
_cell.angle_beta   90.00
_cell.angle_gamma   90.00
#
_symmetry.space_group_name_H-M   'P 1'
#
loop_
_entity.id
_entity.type
_entity.pdbx_description
1 polymer ?
#
loop_
_entity_poly.entity_id
_entity_poly.type
_entity_poly.pdbx_seq_one_letter_code
_entity_poly.pdbx_strand_id
1 'polypeptide(L)'
;MVYAYWDAKKGGREGATQFDLYHIFAILDHGSMNDHSRRRAQKLVYKIQWVGYDEKDHSWEPAAKIVGLVPKMKEEYDEMHGLLTLRDSTT
;
A
#
# COMPACT_ATOMS: atom_id res chain seq x y z
N MET A 1 0.64 9.02 -21.24
CA MET A 1 0.71 8.45 -19.88
C MET A 1 -0.72 8.20 -19.41
N VAL A 2 -1.06 7.02 -18.86
CA VAL A 2 -2.45 6.66 -18.48
C VAL A 2 -3.07 7.61 -17.42
N TYR A 3 -2.24 8.30 -16.65
CA TYR A 3 -2.68 9.26 -15.63
C TYR A 3 -3.27 10.54 -16.25
N ALA A 4 -2.71 11.02 -17.36
CA ALA A 4 -3.28 12.15 -18.10
C ALA A 4 -4.69 11.85 -18.64
N TYR A 5 -5.01 10.57 -18.88
CA TYR A 5 -6.37 10.16 -19.24
C TYR A 5 -7.34 10.34 -18.07
N TRP A 6 -6.95 10.00 -16.84
CA TRP A 6 -7.78 10.19 -15.66
C TRP A 6 -7.90 11.66 -15.27
N ASP A 7 -6.80 12.42 -15.29
CA ASP A 7 -6.78 13.86 -15.00
C ASP A 7 -7.66 14.66 -15.98
N ALA A 8 -7.75 14.22 -17.24
CA ALA A 8 -8.61 14.84 -18.24
C ALA A 8 -10.12 14.60 -18.01
N LYS A 9 -10.50 13.68 -17.11
CA LYS A 9 -11.91 13.47 -16.73
C LYS A 9 -12.27 14.38 -15.57
N LYS A 10 -13.44 15.03 -15.64
CA LYS A 10 -13.99 15.80 -14.51
C LYS A 10 -14.10 14.87 -13.28
N GLY A 11 -13.32 15.16 -12.23
CA GLY A 11 -13.29 14.35 -11.01
C GLY A 11 -12.31 13.17 -11.02
N GLY A 12 -11.38 13.08 -11.97
CA GLY A 12 -10.33 12.06 -11.95
C GLY A 12 -10.84 10.63 -12.18
N ARG A 13 -10.12 9.63 -11.62
CA ARG A 13 -10.57 8.23 -11.60
C ARG A 13 -11.95 8.09 -10.96
N GLU A 14 -12.13 8.66 -9.77
CA GLU A 14 -13.37 8.54 -9.00
C GLU A 14 -14.57 9.06 -9.78
N GLY A 15 -14.46 10.25 -10.39
CA GLY A 15 -15.50 10.80 -11.25
C GLY A 15 -15.78 9.95 -12.49
N ALA A 16 -14.79 9.23 -12.99
CA ALA A 16 -14.94 8.37 -14.16
C ALA A 16 -15.48 6.97 -13.84
N THR A 17 -15.24 6.43 -12.65
CA THR A 17 -15.64 5.07 -12.27
C THR A 17 -16.83 5.01 -11.31
N GLN A 18 -17.10 6.10 -10.56
CA GLN A 18 -18.06 6.16 -9.45
C GLN A 18 -17.84 5.11 -8.35
N PHE A 19 -16.67 4.46 -8.32
CA PHE A 19 -16.32 3.46 -7.32
C PHE A 19 -15.35 4.04 -6.30
N ASP A 20 -15.72 3.98 -5.02
CA ASP A 20 -14.86 4.32 -3.87
C ASP A 20 -13.93 3.15 -3.47
N LEU A 21 -13.63 2.24 -4.41
CA LEU A 21 -12.75 1.11 -4.19
C LEU A 21 -11.36 1.38 -4.80
N TYR A 22 -10.40 1.63 -3.93
CA TYR A 22 -8.99 1.83 -4.27
C TYR A 22 -8.30 0.48 -4.42
N HIS A 23 -7.70 0.26 -5.60
CA HIS A 23 -6.93 -0.94 -5.88
C HIS A 23 -5.44 -0.60 -5.77
N ILE A 24 -4.70 -1.47 -5.08
CA ILE A 24 -3.25 -1.40 -5.03
C ILE A 24 -2.72 -1.82 -6.40
N PHE A 25 -1.92 -0.94 -7.00
CA PHE A 25 -1.22 -1.24 -8.25
C PHE A 25 0.12 -1.91 -7.97
N ALA A 26 0.89 -1.38 -7.01
CA ALA A 26 2.18 -1.95 -6.62
C ALA A 26 2.55 -1.59 -5.17
N ILE A 27 3.31 -2.48 -4.55
CA ILE A 27 4.09 -2.20 -3.33
C ILE A 27 5.46 -1.69 -3.80
N LEU A 28 5.80 -0.46 -3.43
CA LEU A 28 7.00 0.23 -3.90
C LEU A 28 8.17 0.11 -2.93
N ASP A 29 7.87 0.16 -1.63
CA ASP A 29 8.87 0.18 -0.57
C ASP A 29 8.27 -0.30 0.76
N HIS A 30 9.11 -0.54 1.77
CA HIS A 30 8.69 -0.89 3.12
C HIS A 30 9.50 -0.13 4.18
N GLY A 31 8.93 -0.01 5.37
CA GLY A 31 9.57 0.68 6.49
C GLY A 31 8.86 0.43 7.81
N SER A 32 9.28 1.17 8.84
CA SER A 32 8.74 1.06 10.20
C SER A 32 8.15 2.39 10.64
N MET A 33 6.93 2.38 11.18
CA MET A 33 6.29 3.53 11.82
C MET A 33 6.04 3.28 13.29
N ASN A 34 6.11 4.33 14.11
CA ASN A 34 5.84 4.24 15.55
C ASN A 34 4.39 3.83 15.81
N ASP A 35 4.21 2.80 16.62
CA ASP A 35 2.89 2.41 17.09
C ASP A 35 2.50 3.25 18.31
N HIS A 36 1.74 4.32 18.09
CA HIS A 36 1.30 5.17 19.19
C HIS A 36 0.40 4.45 20.21
N SER A 37 -0.20 3.29 19.87
CA SER A 37 -0.99 2.51 20.84
C SER A 37 -0.14 1.61 21.74
N ARG A 38 1.14 1.38 21.40
CA ARG A 38 2.06 0.53 22.16
C ARG A 38 3.40 1.24 22.33
N ARG A 39 3.70 1.68 23.56
CA ARG A 39 4.97 2.36 23.88
C ARG A 39 6.17 1.55 23.36
N ARG A 40 6.98 2.18 22.51
CA ARG A 40 8.21 1.63 21.89
C ARG A 40 8.01 0.50 20.88
N ALA A 41 6.78 0.23 20.41
CA ALA A 41 6.58 -0.70 19.31
C ALA A 41 6.68 0.03 17.95
N GLN A 42 7.23 -0.68 16.96
CA GLN A 42 7.20 -0.26 15.56
C GLN A 42 6.30 -1.20 14.76
N LYS A 43 5.59 -0.64 13.78
CA LYS A 43 4.73 -1.37 12.84
C LYS A 43 5.34 -1.32 11.45
N LEU A 44 5.37 -2.47 10.80
CA LEU A 44 5.71 -2.59 9.38
C LEU A 44 4.66 -1.85 8.53
N VAL A 45 5.12 -0.98 7.64
CA VAL A 45 4.32 -0.22 6.70
C VAL A 45 4.89 -0.36 5.29
N TYR A 46 4.03 -0.20 4.29
CA TYR A 46 4.39 -0.29 2.88
C TYR A 46 4.04 0.99 2.14
N LYS A 47 4.91 1.44 1.24
CA LYS A 47 4.61 2.53 0.31
C LYS A 47 3.85 1.98 -0.89
N ILE A 48 2.68 2.54 -1.18
CA ILE A 48 1.73 2.00 -2.14
C ILE A 48 1.57 2.93 -3.35
N GLN A 49 1.61 2.36 -4.56
CA GLN A 49 1.06 2.97 -5.77
C GLN A 49 -0.40 2.56 -5.92
N TRP A 50 -1.29 3.52 -6.10
CA TRP A 50 -2.71 3.29 -6.34
C TRP A 50 -3.03 3.27 -7.83
N VAL A 51 -3.97 2.43 -8.24
CA VAL A 51 -4.44 2.38 -9.64
C VAL A 51 -5.08 3.71 -10.02
N GLY A 52 -4.56 4.35 -11.07
CA GLY A 52 -5.11 5.59 -11.63
C GLY A 52 -4.66 6.88 -10.94
N TYR A 53 -3.75 6.79 -9.98
CA TYR A 53 -3.16 7.94 -9.29
C TYR A 53 -1.65 8.01 -9.55
N ASP A 54 -1.04 9.17 -9.39
CA ASP A 54 0.38 9.37 -9.68
C ASP A 54 1.26 9.27 -8.41
N GLU A 55 2.53 9.65 -8.53
CA GLU A 55 3.52 9.55 -7.45
C GLU A 55 3.21 10.46 -6.25
N LYS A 56 2.51 11.58 -6.45
CA LYS A 56 2.12 12.49 -5.37
C LYS A 56 1.09 11.87 -4.43
N ASP A 57 0.37 10.88 -4.93
CA ASP A 57 -0.70 10.17 -4.22
C ASP A 57 -0.21 8.87 -3.57
N HIS A 58 1.10 8.57 -3.65
CA HIS A 58 1.67 7.45 -2.91
C HIS A 58 1.44 7.65 -1.42
N SER A 59 1.00 6.59 -0.74
CA SER A 59 0.79 6.61 0.71
C SER A 59 1.51 5.45 1.38
N TRP A 60 1.80 5.63 2.67
CA TRP A 60 2.33 4.58 3.54
C TRP A 60 1.17 3.91 4.27
N GLU A 61 1.03 2.60 4.08
CA GLU A 61 -0.11 1.83 4.57
C GLU A 61 0.35 0.71 5.52
N PRO A 62 -0.37 0.45 6.62
CA PRO A 62 -0.02 -0.62 7.55
C PRO A 62 -0.03 -1.99 6.91
N ALA A 63 0.93 -2.85 7.27
CA ALA A 63 1.01 -4.23 6.79
C ALA A 63 -0.30 -5.03 6.98
N ALA A 64 -1.02 -4.75 8.07
CA ALA A 64 -2.32 -5.36 8.39
C ALA A 64 -3.44 -4.95 7.41
N LYS A 65 -3.39 -3.75 6.82
CA LYS A 65 -4.31 -3.33 5.75
C LYS A 65 -3.97 -4.06 4.46
N ILE A 66 -2.69 -4.14 4.12
CA ILE A 66 -2.22 -4.73 2.85
C ILE A 66 -2.52 -6.22 2.77
N VAL A 67 -2.37 -6.98 3.87
CA VAL A 67 -2.71 -8.42 3.89
C VAL A 67 -4.20 -8.67 3.62
N GLY A 68 -5.09 -7.76 4.02
CA GLY A 68 -6.53 -7.86 3.74
C GLY A 68 -6.90 -7.49 2.30
N LEU A 69 -6.13 -6.61 1.66
CA LEU A 69 -6.41 -6.13 0.30
C LEU A 69 -5.77 -7.00 -0.79
N VAL A 70 -4.48 -7.34 -0.65
CA VAL A 70 -3.67 -8.00 -1.68
C VAL A 70 -2.68 -9.01 -1.07
N PRO A 71 -3.18 -10.10 -0.43
CA PRO A 71 -2.33 -11.02 0.33
C PRO A 71 -1.19 -11.63 -0.50
N LYS A 72 -1.46 -12.05 -1.74
CA LYS A 72 -0.46 -12.65 -2.63
C LYS A 72 0.66 -11.68 -3.02
N MET A 73 0.30 -10.46 -3.45
CA MET A 73 1.28 -9.42 -3.79
C MET A 73 2.16 -9.07 -2.60
N LYS A 74 1.59 -9.06 -1.39
CA LYS A 74 2.34 -8.84 -0.16
C LYS A 74 3.31 -9.97 0.12
N GLU A 75 2.89 -11.22 -0.03
CA GLU A 75 3.72 -12.40 0.20
C GLU A 75 4.92 -12.43 -0.75
N GLU A 76 4.69 -12.22 -2.05
CA GLU A 76 5.76 -12.14 -3.07
C GLU A 76 6.75 -11.01 -2.76
N TYR A 77 6.25 -9.85 -2.34
CA TYR A 77 7.10 -8.73 -1.92
C TYR A 77 7.90 -9.08 -0.65
N ASP A 78 7.25 -9.67 0.36
CA ASP A 78 7.91 -10.06 1.60
C ASP A 78 9.04 -11.09 1.35
N GLU A 79 8.81 -12.06 0.46
CA GLU A 79 9.80 -13.06 0.07
C GLU A 79 10.99 -12.40 -0.63
N MET A 80 10.73 -11.56 -1.64
CA MET A 80 11.75 -10.86 -2.41
C MET A 80 12.64 -9.96 -1.54
N HIS A 81 12.07 -9.35 -0.49
CA HIS A 81 12.76 -8.43 0.40
C HIS A 81 13.18 -9.06 1.74
N GLY A 82 13.03 -10.37 1.92
CA GLY A 82 13.48 -11.08 3.13
C GLY A 82 12.68 -10.78 4.41
N LEU A 83 11.46 -10.26 4.29
CA LEU A 83 10.60 -9.82 5.40
C LEU A 83 9.82 -10.95 6.07
N LEU A 84 9.85 -12.17 5.50
CA LEU A 84 9.16 -13.35 6.06
C LEU A 84 9.70 -13.75 7.44
N THR A 85 10.97 -13.45 7.73
CA THR A 85 11.66 -13.82 8.97
C THR A 85 11.20 -13.04 10.21
N LEU A 86 10.52 -11.91 10.04
CA LEU A 86 10.08 -11.04 11.14
C LEU A 86 8.78 -11.51 11.82
N ARG A 87 8.09 -12.51 11.26
CA ARG A 87 6.82 -13.02 11.80
C ARG A 87 7.00 -14.06 12.90
N ASP A 88 8.10 -14.81 12.89
CA ASP A 88 8.29 -15.97 13.77
C ASP A 88 8.90 -15.62 15.14
N SER A 89 9.26 -14.35 15.37
CA SER A 89 9.89 -13.89 16.63
C SER A 89 8.90 -13.47 17.74
N THR A 90 7.59 -13.68 17.53
CA THR A 90 6.55 -13.41 18.53
C THR A 90 5.71 -14.67 18.74
N THR A 91 6.28 -15.64 19.47
CA THR A 91 5.53 -16.70 20.17
C THR A 91 5.72 -16.51 21.66
#